data_AF-A0AA90HRT4-F1
#
_entry.id   AF-A0AA90HRT4-F1
#
_cell.length_a   1.000
_cell.length_b   1.000
_cell.length_c   1.000
_cell.angle_alpha   90.00
_cell.angle_beta   90.00
_cell.angle_gamma   90.00
#
_symmetry.space_group_name_H-M   'P 1'
#
loop_
_entity.id
_entity.type
_entity.pdbx_description
1 polymer ?
#
loop_
_entity_poly.entity_id
_entity_poly.type
_entity_poly.pdbx_seq_one_letter_code
_entity_poly.pdbx_strand_id
1 'polypeptide(L)'
;ICRILPIAPSTYYRTLDLCDEKHCFAREHRAKRDLHDEHHAEQIKRIWKESSGRYGVRKVWQQLKREGYVIARCTVARLMQ
;
A
#
# COMPACT_ATOMS: atom_id res chain seq x y z
N ILE A 1 1.38 -29.13 -24.32
CA ILE A 1 2.37 -28.47 -23.44
C ILE A 1 2.63 -29.27 -22.15
N CYS A 2 1.59 -29.70 -21.41
CA CYS A 2 1.74 -30.40 -20.12
C CYS A 2 2.31 -31.85 -20.18
N ARG A 3 2.54 -32.40 -21.38
CA ARG A 3 3.22 -33.71 -21.56
C ARG A 3 4.74 -33.59 -21.66
N ILE A 4 5.28 -32.39 -21.88
CA ILE A 4 6.70 -32.16 -22.21
C ILE A 4 7.47 -31.63 -20.99
N LEU A 5 6.85 -30.77 -20.18
CA LEU A 5 7.42 -30.31 -18.90
C LEU A 5 6.90 -31.15 -17.73
N PRO A 6 7.75 -31.59 -16.79
CA PRO A 6 7.33 -32.18 -15.52
C PRO A 6 6.87 -31.09 -14.54
N ILE A 7 6.01 -30.19 -15.00
CA ILE A 7 5.44 -29.08 -14.23
C ILE A 7 3.94 -29.05 -14.51
N ALA A 8 3.14 -28.90 -13.46
CA ALA A 8 1.69 -28.78 -13.61
C ALA A 8 1.33 -27.55 -14.47
N PRO A 9 0.33 -27.64 -15.38
CA PRO A 9 -0.13 -26.51 -16.18
C PRO A 9 -0.41 -25.25 -15.37
N SER A 10 -1.01 -25.39 -14.19
CA SER A 10 -1.30 -24.28 -13.28
C SER A 10 -0.05 -23.51 -12.88
N THR A 11 1.05 -24.22 -12.66
CA THR A 11 2.34 -23.63 -12.29
C THR A 11 2.96 -22.93 -13.50
N TYR A 12 2.86 -23.50 -14.69
CA TYR A 12 3.34 -22.88 -15.94
C TYR A 12 2.64 -21.55 -16.24
N TYR A 13 1.30 -21.52 -16.20
CA TYR A 13 0.55 -20.28 -16.41
C TYR A 13 0.79 -19.26 -15.30
N ARG A 14 0.91 -19.68 -14.03
CA ARG A 14 1.28 -18.78 -12.92
C ARG A 14 2.66 -18.15 -13.12
N THR A 15 3.65 -18.92 -13.59
CA THR A 15 4.98 -18.37 -13.87
C THR A 15 4.97 -17.43 -15.07
N LEU A 16 4.18 -17.73 -16.10
CA LEU A 16 3.98 -16.82 -17.22
C LEU A 16 3.34 -15.52 -16.77
N ASP A 17 2.29 -15.58 -15.96
CA ASP A 17 1.63 -14.38 -15.41
C ASP A 17 2.63 -13.52 -14.64
N LEU A 18 3.46 -14.11 -13.78
CA LEU A 18 4.47 -13.39 -12.98
C LEU A 18 5.60 -12.78 -13.83
N CYS A 19 5.97 -13.44 -14.92
CA CYS A 19 7.00 -12.99 -15.86
C CYS A 19 6.47 -12.03 -16.93
N ASP A 20 5.15 -11.93 -17.10
CA ASP A 20 4.52 -11.02 -18.05
C ASP A 20 4.74 -9.56 -17.61
N GLU A 21 5.25 -8.74 -18.53
CA GLU A 21 5.48 -7.29 -18.38
C GLU A 21 4.23 -6.53 -17.87
N LYS A 22 3.04 -7.10 -18.04
CA LYS A 22 1.77 -6.58 -17.52
C LYS A 22 1.74 -6.52 -15.98
N HIS A 23 2.43 -7.43 -15.29
CA HIS A 23 2.64 -7.33 -13.84
C HIS A 23 3.73 -6.33 -13.46
N CYS A 24 4.63 -5.97 -14.38
CA CYS A 24 5.58 -4.87 -14.17
C CYS A 24 4.83 -3.54 -13.99
N PHE A 25 3.81 -3.27 -14.81
CA PHE A 25 2.95 -2.10 -14.63
C PHE A 25 2.19 -2.11 -13.29
N ALA A 26 1.68 -3.28 -12.85
CA ALA A 26 1.07 -3.43 -11.53
C ALA A 26 2.08 -3.22 -10.37
N ARG A 27 3.35 -3.58 -10.59
CA ARG A 27 4.47 -3.38 -9.65
C ARG A 27 4.91 -1.92 -9.60
N GLU A 28 4.98 -1.24 -10.75
CA GLU A 28 5.24 0.20 -10.86
C GLU A 28 4.10 1.04 -10.26
N HIS A 29 2.86 0.63 -10.46
CA HIS A 29 1.70 1.26 -9.82
C HIS A 29 1.62 1.00 -8.31
N ARG A 30 2.18 -0.10 -7.81
CA ARG A 30 2.42 -0.26 -6.37
C ARG A 30 3.49 0.72 -5.90
N ALA A 31 4.65 0.75 -6.56
CA ALA A 31 5.76 1.64 -6.19
C ALA A 31 5.35 3.13 -6.12
N LYS A 32 4.54 3.61 -7.07
CA LYS A 32 4.03 5.00 -7.05
C LYS A 32 3.08 5.29 -5.88
N ARG A 33 2.28 4.31 -5.47
CA ARG A 33 1.40 4.44 -4.30
C ARG A 33 2.20 4.38 -3.00
N ASP A 34 3.22 3.52 -2.96
CA ASP A 34 4.07 3.33 -1.78
C ASP A 34 4.83 4.62 -1.43
N LEU A 35 5.37 5.35 -2.41
CA LEU A 35 6.04 6.64 -2.17
C LEU A 35 5.12 7.71 -1.55
N HIS A 36 3.87 7.77 -2.00
CA HIS A 36 2.88 8.72 -1.46
C HIS A 36 2.39 8.28 -0.07
N ASP A 37 2.25 6.97 0.13
CA ASP A 37 1.92 6.35 1.41
C ASP A 37 3.02 6.57 2.46
N GLU A 38 4.30 6.54 2.08
CA GLU A 38 5.45 6.84 2.95
C GLU A 38 5.38 8.27 3.50
N HIS A 39 5.16 9.26 2.62
CA HIS A 39 5.05 10.66 3.04
C HIS A 39 3.87 10.88 4.01
N HIS A 40 2.74 10.22 3.77
CA HIS A 40 1.59 10.30 4.67
C HIS A 40 1.84 9.58 6.01
N ALA A 41 2.56 8.47 6.00
CA ALA A 41 2.90 7.72 7.20
C ALA A 41 3.77 8.56 8.16
N GLU A 42 4.67 9.40 7.64
CA GLU A 42 5.46 10.33 8.46
C GLU A 42 4.59 11.35 9.19
N GLN A 43 3.64 11.97 8.49
CA GLN A 43 2.73 12.96 9.10
C GLN A 43 1.81 12.31 10.15
N ILE A 44 1.29 11.11 9.85
CA ILE A 44 0.48 10.32 10.78
C ILE A 44 1.28 10.01 12.06
N LYS A 45 2.54 9.55 11.92
CA LYS A 45 3.42 9.25 13.06
C LYS A 45 3.75 10.51 13.86
N ARG A 46 3.97 11.65 13.21
CA ARG A 46 4.22 12.94 13.87
C ARG A 46 3.04 13.34 14.75
N ILE A 47 1.82 13.35 14.21
CA ILE A 47 0.61 13.71 14.94
C ILE A 47 0.35 12.71 16.08
N TRP A 48 0.59 11.42 15.84
CA TRP A 48 0.44 10.40 16.86
C TRP A 48 1.42 10.62 18.02
N LYS A 49 2.69 10.90 17.73
CA LYS A 49 3.73 11.21 18.73
C LYS A 49 3.43 12.50 19.50
N GLU A 50 2.97 13.55 18.81
CA GLU A 50 2.54 14.81 19.43
C GLU A 50 1.36 14.60 20.39
N SER A 51 0.42 13.73 20.02
CA SER A 51 -0.70 13.35 20.88
C SER A 51 -0.32 12.40 22.03
N SER A 52 0.96 12.06 22.20
CA SER A 52 1.46 11.05 23.16
C SER A 52 0.77 9.69 23.02
N GLY A 53 0.37 9.33 21.79
CA GLY A 53 -0.33 8.08 21.51
C GLY A 53 -1.80 8.03 21.92
N ARG A 54 -2.40 9.14 22.37
CA ARG A 54 -3.83 9.19 22.75
C ARG A 54 -4.76 9.26 21.55
N TYR A 55 -4.27 9.71 20.39
CA TYR A 55 -5.11 9.87 19.21
C TYR A 55 -5.15 8.57 18.39
N GLY A 56 -6.33 7.95 18.36
CA GLY A 56 -6.62 6.91 17.38
C GLY A 56 -6.87 7.49 15.98
N VAL A 57 -7.08 6.58 15.01
CA VAL A 57 -7.26 6.87 13.57
C VAL A 57 -8.18 8.06 13.28
N ARG A 58 -9.32 8.17 13.96
CA ARG A 58 -10.30 9.24 13.72
C ARG A 58 -9.76 10.63 14.07
N LYS A 59 -9.04 10.77 15.19
CA LYS A 59 -8.50 12.06 15.64
C LYS A 59 -7.28 12.47 14.81
N VAL A 60 -6.43 11.51 14.45
CA VAL A 60 -5.30 11.75 13.54
C VAL A 60 -5.81 12.21 12.17
N TRP A 61 -6.82 11.54 11.61
CA TRP A 61 -7.42 11.94 10.33
C TRP A 61 -8.05 13.33 10.37
N GLN A 62 -8.75 13.69 11.46
CA GLN A 62 -9.30 15.04 11.63
C GLN A 62 -8.21 16.10 11.71
N GLN A 63 -7.09 15.80 12.35
CA GLN A 63 -5.94 16.70 12.43
C GLN A 63 -5.28 16.88 11.06
N LEU A 64 -5.05 15.80 10.31
CA LEU A 64 -4.54 15.86 8.94
C LEU A 64 -5.43 16.70 8.02
N LYS A 65 -6.75 16.57 8.17
CA LYS A 65 -7.71 17.38 7.40
C LYS A 65 -7.62 18.88 7.75
N ARG A 66 -7.30 19.22 9.01
CA ARG A 66 -7.11 20.62 9.45
C ARG A 66 -5.81 21.22 8.91
N GLU A 67 -4.79 20.40 8.75
CA GLU A 67 -3.51 20.79 8.13
C GLU A 67 -3.58 20.86 6.60
N GLY A 68 -4.74 20.57 6.00
CA GLY A 68 -5.00 20.70 4.57
C GLY A 68 -4.70 19.44 3.75
N TYR A 69 -4.37 18.32 4.40
CA TYR A 69 -4.11 17.07 3.68
C TYR A 69 -5.42 16.40 3.23
N VAL A 70 -5.49 16.06 1.94
CA VAL A 70 -6.61 15.31 1.34
C VAL A 70 -6.32 13.81 1.42
N ILE A 71 -6.32 13.27 2.64
CA ILE A 71 -6.07 11.84 2.89
C ILE A 71 -7.39 11.15 3.24
N ALA A 72 -7.66 10.01 2.60
CA ALA A 72 -8.82 9.19 2.92
C ALA A 72 -8.65 8.53 4.30
N ARG A 73 -9.75 8.43 5.07
CA ARG A 73 -9.72 7.81 6.40
C ARG A 73 -9.23 6.35 6.36
N CYS A 74 -9.56 5.61 5.30
CA CYS A 74 -9.08 4.24 5.09
C CYS A 74 -7.57 4.17 4.91
N THR A 75 -6.94 5.18 4.29
CA THR A 75 -5.49 5.29 4.17
C THR A 75 -4.84 5.47 5.54
N VAL A 76 -5.39 6.34 6.38
CA VAL A 76 -4.89 6.52 7.76
C VAL A 76 -5.03 5.24 8.58
N ALA A 77 -6.17 4.55 8.47
CA ALA A 77 -6.40 3.29 9.17
C ALA A 77 -5.40 2.19 8.75
N ARG A 78 -5.13 2.10 7.44
CA ARG A 78 -4.15 1.16 6.87
C ARG A 78 -2.72 1.48 7.30
N LEU A 79 -2.35 2.76 7.35
CA LEU A 79 -0.99 3.21 7.68
C LEU A 79 -0.69 3.25 9.20
N MET A 80 -1.71 3.20 10.05
CA MET A 80 -1.56 3.09 11.50
C MET A 80 -1.52 1.65 12.03
N GLN A 81 -1.69 0.66 11.15
CA GLN A 81 -1.69 -0.77 11.50
C GLN A 81 -0.27 -1.34 11.49
#